data_AF-A0A1B6CZW9-F1
#
_entry.id   AF-A0A1B6CZW9-F1
#
_cell.length_a   1.000
_cell.length_b   1.000
_cell.length_c   1.000
_cell.angle_alpha   90.00
_cell.angle_beta   90.00
_cell.angle_gamma   90.00
#
_symmetry.space_group_name_H-M   'P 1'
#
loop_
_entity.id
_entity.type
_entity.pdbx_description
1 polymer ?
#
loop_
_entity_poly.entity_id
_entity_poly.type
_entity_poly.pdbx_seq_one_letter_code
_entity_poly.pdbx_strand_id
1 'polypeptide(L)'
;MALLVPAFHAGVAVYNVIVTKWLKENMLQNLAVYDSIIIQTMKRFSLRFFTNWTFTLLTLYILLCVFEDIVLLMRGAESFKSKLKKVKNFMFTVVVAPMTVFVSVVFWGLWSLDRELIFPKEIDPVLPPWVNHSLHTTTSVIVFIEMLITPHQYPKFRDAVIGISSYLALYLICLLWTYFESGIWLYPVFKIANWPIKIVLFASLFLLAISLYSIQQFISSLRWVEKQKPKPSKKKTKRH
;
A
#
# COMPACT_ATOMS: atom_id res chain seq x y z
N MET A 1 -5.73 -2.62 -26.57
CA MET A 1 -4.95 -2.18 -25.38
C MET A 1 -5.14 -0.72 -25.01
N ALA A 2 -5.38 0.22 -25.96
CA ALA A 2 -5.40 1.67 -25.66
C ALA A 2 -6.38 2.12 -24.55
N LEU A 3 -7.51 1.42 -24.37
CA LEU A 3 -8.48 1.72 -23.31
C LEU A 3 -8.42 0.77 -22.11
N LEU A 4 -7.58 -0.27 -22.17
CA LEU A 4 -7.53 -1.29 -21.11
C LEU A 4 -7.04 -0.71 -19.78
N VAL A 5 -5.95 0.06 -19.83
CA VAL A 5 -5.33 0.66 -18.63
C VAL A 5 -6.26 1.72 -18.01
N PRO A 6 -6.80 2.70 -18.77
CA PRO A 6 -7.77 3.65 -18.21
C PRO A 6 -9.03 2.99 -17.65
N ALA A 7 -9.58 1.98 -18.33
CA ALA A 7 -10.75 1.23 -17.84
C ALA A 7 -10.44 0.49 -16.53
N PHE A 8 -9.25 -0.11 -16.41
CA PHE A 8 -8.79 -0.73 -15.18
C PHE A 8 -8.70 0.28 -14.04
N HIS A 9 -8.05 1.43 -14.24
CA HIS A 9 -7.95 2.48 -13.23
C HIS A 9 -9.32 3.00 -12.77
N ALA A 10 -10.22 3.29 -13.71
CA ALA A 10 -11.58 3.73 -13.39
C ALA A 10 -12.37 2.66 -12.61
N GLY A 11 -12.28 1.39 -13.03
CA GLY A 11 -12.93 0.28 -12.33
C GLY A 11 -12.42 0.10 -10.90
N VAL A 12 -11.11 0.17 -10.70
CA VAL A 12 -10.50 0.11 -9.36
C VAL A 12 -10.87 1.33 -8.52
N ALA A 13 -10.95 2.53 -9.10
CA ALA A 13 -11.39 3.73 -8.40
C ALA A 13 -12.82 3.55 -7.85
N VAL A 14 -13.75 3.07 -8.69
CA VAL A 14 -15.12 2.78 -8.27
C VAL A 14 -15.16 1.70 -7.19
N TYR A 15 -14.39 0.62 -7.35
CA TYR A 15 -14.29 -0.45 -6.35
C TYR A 15 -13.80 0.09 -4.99
N ASN A 16 -12.73 0.90 -4.97
CA ASN A 16 -12.20 1.48 -3.73
C ASN A 16 -13.21 2.45 -3.10
N VAL A 17 -13.99 3.20 -3.88
CA VAL A 17 -15.07 4.05 -3.37
C VAL A 17 -16.16 3.21 -2.72
N ILE A 18 -16.56 2.08 -3.32
CA ILE A 18 -17.55 1.15 -2.74
C ILE A 18 -17.05 0.59 -1.39
N VAL A 19 -15.81 0.10 -1.34
CA VAL A 19 -15.21 -0.42 -0.10
C VAL A 19 -15.12 0.68 0.97
N THR A 20 -14.67 1.88 0.60
CA THR A 20 -14.56 3.03 1.52
C THR A 20 -15.93 3.43 2.08
N LYS A 21 -16.93 3.53 1.20
CA LYS A 21 -18.30 3.86 1.59
C LYS A 21 -18.84 2.81 2.56
N TRP A 22 -18.66 1.52 2.24
CA TRP A 22 -19.10 0.44 3.11
C TRP A 22 -18.41 0.51 4.47
N LEU A 23 -17.10 0.70 4.54
CA LEU A 23 -16.36 0.84 5.79
C LEU A 23 -16.90 2.02 6.62
N LYS A 24 -17.13 3.17 5.99
CA LYS A 24 -17.67 4.36 6.67
C LYS A 24 -19.07 4.11 7.24
N GLU A 25 -19.93 3.45 6.48
CA GLU A 25 -21.32 3.21 6.87
C GLU A 25 -21.46 2.10 7.92
N ASN A 26 -20.64 1.04 7.83
CA ASN A 26 -20.83 -0.18 8.62
C ASN A 26 -19.80 -0.37 9.74
N MET A 27 -18.55 0.10 9.58
CA MET A 27 -17.56 0.03 10.66
C MET A 27 -17.71 1.18 11.66
N LEU A 28 -18.35 2.29 11.30
CA LEU A 28 -18.51 3.44 12.22
C LEU A 28 -19.87 3.48 12.90
N GLN A 29 -20.89 2.85 12.32
CA GLN A 29 -22.24 2.79 12.87
C GLN A 29 -22.54 1.37 13.37
N ASN A 30 -23.26 1.24 14.47
CA ASN A 30 -23.63 -0.02 15.16
C ASN A 30 -22.58 -0.68 16.08
N LEU A 31 -21.57 0.06 16.53
CA LEU A 31 -20.57 -0.44 17.49
C LEU A 31 -20.94 -0.29 18.97
N ALA A 32 -21.98 0.48 19.30
CA ALA A 32 -22.47 0.61 20.67
C ALA A 32 -23.07 -0.70 21.23
N VAL A 33 -23.28 -1.69 20.36
CA VAL A 33 -23.82 -3.01 20.69
C VAL A 33 -22.74 -3.95 21.24
N TYR A 34 -21.46 -3.67 20.99
CA TYR A 34 -20.37 -4.60 21.29
C TYR A 34 -19.48 -4.11 22.45
N ASP A 35 -19.50 -4.84 23.57
CA ASP A 35 -18.67 -4.56 24.77
C ASP A 35 -17.23 -5.12 24.66
N SER A 36 -16.74 -5.37 23.45
CA SER A 36 -15.39 -5.92 23.25
C SER A 36 -14.34 -4.82 23.16
N ILE A 37 -13.30 -4.91 23.99
CA ILE A 37 -12.14 -4.00 23.94
C ILE A 37 -11.46 -3.99 22.56
N ILE A 38 -11.49 -5.12 21.82
CA ILE A 38 -10.89 -5.26 20.49
C ILE A 38 -11.68 -4.38 19.50
N ILE A 39 -13.00 -4.51 19.51
CA ILE A 39 -13.90 -3.74 18.64
C ILE A 39 -13.80 -2.24 18.97
N GLN A 40 -13.76 -1.87 20.25
CA GLN A 40 -13.58 -0.48 20.67
C GLN A 40 -12.22 0.09 20.25
N THR A 41 -11.16 -0.71 20.33
CA THR A 41 -9.81 -0.34 19.85
C THR A 41 -9.82 -0.11 18.34
N MET A 42 -10.43 -1.01 17.57
CA MET A 42 -10.59 -0.85 16.13
C MET A 42 -11.32 0.44 15.76
N LYS A 43 -12.38 0.80 16.51
CA LYS A 43 -13.11 2.05 16.31
C LYS A 43 -12.25 3.27 16.60
N ARG A 44 -11.71 3.34 17.82
CA ARG A 44 -10.97 4.50 18.32
C ARG A 44 -9.73 4.78 17.50
N PHE A 45 -9.04 3.73 17.08
CA PHE A 45 -7.76 3.84 16.39
C PHE A 45 -7.83 3.39 14.93
N SER A 46 -9.01 3.38 14.31
CA SER A 46 -9.21 2.93 12.92
C SER A 46 -8.16 3.53 11.97
N LEU A 47 -7.94 4.85 12.02
CA LEU A 47 -6.97 5.53 11.16
C LEU A 47 -5.50 5.23 11.48
N ARG A 48 -5.20 4.50 12.55
CA ARG A 48 -3.84 4.12 12.98
C ARG A 48 -3.45 2.69 12.58
N PHE A 49 -4.36 1.91 12.00
CA PHE A 49 -4.03 0.60 11.43
C PHE A 49 -3.27 0.76 10.11
N PHE A 50 -2.18 0.01 9.94
CA PHE A 50 -1.34 0.07 8.74
C PHE A 50 -2.11 -0.26 7.45
N THR A 51 -3.05 -1.20 7.55
CA THR A 51 -3.95 -1.58 6.46
C THR A 51 -4.72 -0.36 5.92
N ASN A 52 -5.18 0.53 6.80
CA ASN A 52 -5.93 1.73 6.39
C ASN A 52 -5.02 2.78 5.75
N TRP A 53 -3.78 2.92 6.21
CA TRP A 53 -2.78 3.78 5.55
C TRP A 53 -2.50 3.29 4.13
N THR A 54 -2.27 1.98 4.00
CA THR A 54 -1.94 1.34 2.73
C THR A 54 -3.11 1.38 1.74
N PHE A 55 -4.33 1.08 2.19
CA PHE A 55 -5.54 1.19 1.38
C PHE A 55 -5.81 2.63 0.93
N THR A 56 -5.59 3.61 1.81
CA THR A 56 -5.69 5.03 1.47
C THR A 56 -4.67 5.43 0.41
N LEU A 57 -3.42 5.01 0.56
CA LEU A 57 -2.37 5.29 -0.43
C LEU A 57 -2.65 4.63 -1.78
N LEU A 58 -3.14 3.39 -1.80
CA LEU A 58 -3.57 2.74 -3.04
C LEU A 58 -4.71 3.51 -3.70
N THR A 59 -5.68 3.99 -2.92
CA THR A 59 -6.80 4.79 -3.43
C THR A 59 -6.30 6.11 -4.02
N LEU A 60 -5.43 6.84 -3.32
CA LEU A 60 -4.83 8.07 -3.82
C LEU A 60 -4.00 7.84 -5.09
N TYR A 61 -3.27 6.73 -5.15
CA TYR A 61 -2.53 6.33 -6.33
C TYR A 61 -3.43 6.08 -7.53
N ILE A 62 -4.51 5.32 -7.36
CA ILE A 62 -5.45 5.03 -8.45
C ILE A 62 -6.17 6.29 -8.92
N LEU A 63 -6.53 7.20 -8.01
CA LEU A 63 -7.06 8.52 -8.39
C LEU A 63 -6.04 9.34 -9.19
N LEU A 64 -4.75 9.27 -8.81
CA LEU A 64 -3.66 9.90 -9.56
C LEU A 64 -3.49 9.28 -10.96
N CYS A 65 -3.68 7.97 -11.10
CA CYS A 65 -3.70 7.28 -12.39
C CYS A 65 -4.86 7.75 -13.28
N VAL A 66 -6.09 7.78 -12.75
CA VAL A 66 -7.27 8.29 -13.49
C VAL A 66 -7.03 9.74 -13.93
N PHE A 67 -6.47 10.56 -13.04
CA PHE A 67 -6.11 11.94 -13.38
C PHE A 67 -5.05 12.01 -14.48
N GLU A 68 -3.99 11.20 -14.43
CA GLU A 68 -2.99 11.12 -15.51
C GLU A 68 -3.63 10.71 -16.84
N ASP A 69 -4.52 9.70 -16.84
CA ASP A 69 -5.20 9.23 -18.04
C ASP A 69 -6.01 10.36 -18.71
N ILE A 70 -6.69 11.20 -17.92
CA ILE A 70 -7.40 12.39 -18.42
C ILE A 70 -6.41 13.44 -18.95
N VAL A 71 -5.33 13.71 -18.21
CA VAL A 71 -4.31 14.69 -18.59
C VAL A 71 -3.60 14.31 -19.89
N LEU A 72 -3.43 13.02 -20.16
CA LEU A 72 -2.83 12.52 -21.40
C LEU A 72 -3.70 12.80 -22.64
N LEU A 73 -5.02 13.00 -22.47
CA LEU A 73 -5.92 13.42 -23.56
C LEU A 73 -5.78 14.91 -23.92
N MET A 74 -5.25 15.73 -23.00
CA MET A 74 -5.06 17.16 -23.22
C MET A 74 -3.83 17.44 -24.10
N ARG A 75 -3.93 18.43 -25.01
CA ARG A 75 -2.79 18.92 -25.80
C ARG A 75 -1.88 19.81 -24.94
N GLY A 76 -0.57 19.62 -25.04
CA GLY A 76 0.43 20.44 -24.33
C GLY A 76 0.77 19.95 -22.90
N ALA A 77 1.36 20.83 -22.10
CA ALA A 77 1.75 20.59 -20.71
C ALA A 77 2.75 19.43 -20.48
N GLU A 78 3.67 19.19 -21.43
CA GLU A 78 4.63 18.07 -21.38
C GLU A 78 5.51 18.06 -20.12
N SER A 79 5.89 19.24 -19.61
CA SER A 79 6.63 19.37 -18.35
C SER A 79 5.81 18.88 -17.15
N PHE A 80 4.53 19.23 -17.11
CA PHE A 80 3.61 18.77 -16.06
C PHE A 80 3.36 17.26 -16.15
N LYS A 81 3.05 16.74 -17.34
CA LYS A 81 2.90 15.29 -17.59
C LYS A 81 4.12 14.49 -17.13
N SER A 82 5.32 14.98 -17.44
CA SER A 82 6.57 14.35 -17.02
C SER A 82 6.76 14.36 -15.50
N LYS A 83 6.45 15.47 -14.84
CA LYS A 83 6.51 15.56 -13.36
C LYS A 83 5.48 14.63 -12.71
N LEU A 84 4.24 14.64 -13.18
CA LEU A 84 3.16 13.78 -12.71
C LEU A 84 3.56 12.30 -12.79
N LYS A 85 4.08 11.88 -13.96
CA LYS A 85 4.58 10.51 -14.16
C LYS A 85 5.71 10.13 -13.21
N LYS A 86 6.64 11.04 -12.93
CA LYS A 86 7.73 10.79 -11.96
C LYS A 86 7.21 10.60 -10.54
N VAL A 87 6.31 11.47 -10.09
CA VAL A 87 5.68 11.38 -8.77
C VAL A 87 4.90 10.07 -8.66
N LYS A 88 4.08 9.76 -9.67
CA LYS A 88 3.30 8.52 -9.73
C LYS A 88 4.20 7.28 -9.66
N ASN A 89 5.26 7.24 -10.46
CA ASN A 89 6.21 6.12 -10.46
C ASN A 89 6.89 5.95 -9.10
N PHE A 90 7.35 7.03 -8.47
CA PHE A 90 7.95 6.95 -7.14
C PHE A 90 6.95 6.46 -6.10
N MET A 91 5.75 7.05 -6.06
CA MET A 91 4.68 6.66 -5.13
C MET A 91 4.31 5.18 -5.29
N PHE A 92 4.14 4.71 -6.53
CA PHE A 92 3.82 3.32 -6.82
C PHE A 92 4.93 2.38 -6.35
N THR A 93 6.14 2.59 -6.90
CA THR A 93 7.24 1.64 -6.76
C THR A 93 7.82 1.62 -5.35
N VAL A 94 7.87 2.75 -4.65
CA VAL A 94 8.53 2.82 -3.34
C VAL A 94 7.57 2.49 -2.20
N VAL A 95 6.29 2.90 -2.30
CA VAL A 95 5.36 2.80 -1.17
C VAL A 95 4.18 1.92 -1.51
N VAL A 96 3.33 2.30 -2.47
CA VAL A 96 2.03 1.65 -2.70
C VAL A 96 2.19 0.16 -3.00
N ALA A 97 3.02 -0.19 -3.99
CA ALA A 97 3.14 -1.56 -4.43
C ALA A 97 3.74 -2.49 -3.36
N PRO A 98 4.96 -2.21 -2.82
CA PRO A 98 5.55 -3.12 -1.84
C PRO A 98 4.78 -3.16 -0.52
N MET A 99 4.20 -2.03 -0.06
CA MET A 99 3.49 -2.01 1.22
C MET A 99 2.12 -2.70 1.14
N THR A 100 1.48 -2.65 -0.01
CA THR A 100 0.25 -3.40 -0.25
C THR A 100 0.50 -4.91 -0.17
N VAL A 101 1.53 -5.40 -0.86
CA VAL A 101 1.93 -6.81 -0.78
C VAL A 101 2.39 -7.18 0.62
N PHE A 102 3.12 -6.29 1.30
CA PHE A 102 3.54 -6.47 2.69
C PHE A 102 2.35 -6.68 3.62
N VAL A 103 1.32 -5.83 3.55
CA VAL A 103 0.11 -5.97 4.39
C VAL A 103 -0.55 -7.32 4.15
N SER A 104 -0.69 -7.74 2.88
CA SER A 104 -1.25 -9.06 2.55
C SER A 104 -0.44 -10.21 3.13
N VAL A 105 0.89 -10.21 2.92
CA VAL A 105 1.78 -11.29 3.37
C VAL A 105 1.79 -11.38 4.89
N VAL A 106 1.92 -10.25 5.59
CA VAL A 106 1.95 -10.23 7.06
C VAL A 106 0.60 -10.63 7.63
N PHE A 107 -0.50 -10.11 7.09
CA PHE A 107 -1.84 -10.44 7.56
C PHE A 107 -2.13 -11.94 7.40
N TRP A 108 -2.00 -12.49 6.19
CA TRP A 108 -2.31 -13.90 5.96
C TRP A 108 -1.29 -14.84 6.59
N GLY A 109 -0.02 -14.43 6.66
CA GLY A 109 1.01 -15.17 7.38
C GLY A 109 0.65 -15.35 8.85
N LEU A 110 0.40 -14.24 9.57
CA LEU A 110 -0.04 -14.30 10.97
C LEU A 110 -1.38 -15.03 11.11
N TRP A 111 -2.35 -14.75 10.24
CA TRP A 111 -3.66 -15.38 10.27
C TRP A 111 -3.59 -16.90 10.13
N SER A 112 -2.71 -17.40 9.25
CA SER A 112 -2.51 -18.83 9.03
C SER A 112 -1.80 -19.54 10.18
N LEU A 113 -0.95 -18.83 10.93
CA LEU A 113 -0.29 -19.35 12.13
C LEU A 113 -1.28 -19.40 13.29
N ASP A 114 -1.91 -18.27 13.57
CA ASP A 114 -3.01 -18.12 14.53
C ASP A 114 -3.71 -16.79 14.26
N ARG A 115 -4.98 -16.87 13.83
CA ARG A 115 -5.81 -15.69 13.54
C ARG A 115 -5.89 -14.71 14.71
N GLU A 116 -5.80 -15.17 15.95
CA GLU A 116 -5.89 -14.33 17.14
C GLU A 116 -4.72 -13.34 17.25
N LEU A 117 -3.62 -13.56 16.51
CA LEU A 117 -2.46 -12.66 16.47
C LEU A 117 -2.73 -11.35 15.73
N ILE A 118 -3.70 -11.33 14.82
CA ILE A 118 -3.93 -10.20 13.90
C ILE A 118 -5.40 -9.88 13.64
N PHE A 119 -6.27 -10.89 13.60
CA PHE A 119 -7.70 -10.77 13.33
C PHE A 119 -8.53 -11.72 14.22
N PRO A 120 -8.67 -11.37 15.52
CA PRO A 120 -9.46 -12.13 16.49
C PRO A 120 -10.90 -12.41 16.06
N LYS A 121 -11.49 -13.52 16.55
CA LYS A 121 -12.88 -13.95 16.24
C LYS A 121 -13.94 -12.91 16.57
N GLU A 122 -13.68 -12.07 17.56
CA GLU A 122 -14.56 -10.99 17.97
C GLU A 122 -14.81 -9.97 16.84
N ILE A 123 -13.96 -9.92 15.80
CA ILE A 123 -14.11 -9.00 14.69
C ILE A 123 -15.11 -9.51 13.63
N ASP A 124 -15.37 -10.82 13.57
CA ASP A 124 -16.19 -11.47 12.53
C ASP A 124 -17.61 -10.85 12.39
N PRO A 125 -18.32 -10.48 13.48
CA PRO A 125 -19.64 -9.83 13.38
C PRO A 125 -19.60 -8.43 12.77
N VAL A 126 -18.43 -7.76 12.77
CA VAL A 126 -18.28 -6.36 12.36
C VAL A 126 -17.68 -6.26 10.96
N LEU A 127 -16.74 -7.13 10.61
CA LEU A 127 -16.00 -7.06 9.36
C LEU A 127 -16.20 -8.33 8.53
N PRO A 128 -17.11 -8.32 7.53
CA PRO A 128 -17.44 -9.50 6.76
C PRO A 128 -16.28 -9.91 5.83
N PRO A 129 -16.24 -11.19 5.41
CA PRO A 129 -15.10 -11.74 4.67
C PRO A 129 -14.73 -10.96 3.41
N TRP A 130 -15.71 -10.45 2.65
CA TRP A 130 -15.43 -9.72 1.42
C TRP A 130 -14.67 -8.41 1.67
N VAL A 131 -14.94 -7.72 2.79
CA VAL A 131 -14.22 -6.49 3.18
C VAL A 131 -12.82 -6.85 3.65
N ASN A 132 -12.70 -7.94 4.40
CA ASN A 132 -11.40 -8.45 4.83
C ASN A 132 -10.49 -8.74 3.61
N HIS A 133 -11.02 -9.46 2.61
CA HIS A 133 -10.31 -9.70 1.36
C HIS A 133 -10.07 -8.40 0.58
N SER A 134 -11.02 -7.46 0.57
CA SER A 134 -10.84 -6.16 -0.09
C SER A 134 -9.61 -5.42 0.44
N LEU A 135 -9.40 -5.47 1.76
CA LEU A 135 -8.30 -4.79 2.44
C LEU A 135 -6.97 -5.55 2.41
N HIS A 136 -7.00 -6.89 2.49
CA HIS A 136 -5.81 -7.72 2.69
C HIS A 136 -5.45 -8.62 1.50
N THR A 137 -6.25 -8.70 0.45
CA THR A 137 -5.97 -9.56 -0.73
C THR A 137 -6.14 -8.79 -2.03
N THR A 138 -7.31 -8.19 -2.24
CA THR A 138 -7.65 -7.52 -3.50
C THR A 138 -6.71 -6.35 -3.78
N THR A 139 -6.31 -5.60 -2.75
CA THR A 139 -5.30 -4.55 -2.88
C THR A 139 -4.00 -5.05 -3.54
N SER A 140 -3.48 -6.21 -3.09
CA SER A 140 -2.28 -6.83 -3.69
C SER A 140 -2.53 -7.29 -5.11
N VAL A 141 -3.68 -7.90 -5.39
CA VAL A 141 -4.04 -8.30 -6.76
C VAL A 141 -4.09 -7.09 -7.69
N ILE A 142 -4.67 -5.97 -7.26
CA ILE A 142 -4.71 -4.70 -8.00
C ILE A 142 -3.28 -4.23 -8.33
N VAL A 143 -2.40 -4.17 -7.32
CA VAL A 143 -1.00 -3.76 -7.52
C VAL A 143 -0.26 -4.69 -8.47
N PHE A 144 -0.46 -6.01 -8.35
CA PHE A 144 0.13 -6.98 -9.25
C PHE A 144 -0.34 -6.74 -10.69
N ILE A 145 -1.65 -6.60 -10.91
CA ILE A 145 -2.19 -6.31 -12.25
C ILE A 145 -1.61 -5.01 -12.79
N GLU A 146 -1.55 -3.95 -11.99
CA GLU A 146 -0.97 -2.65 -12.39
C GLU A 146 0.50 -2.78 -12.80
N MET A 147 1.32 -3.51 -12.04
CA MET A 147 2.72 -3.77 -12.37
C MET A 147 2.87 -4.55 -13.69
N LEU A 148 1.90 -5.42 -14.00
CA LEU A 148 1.86 -6.15 -15.25
C LEU A 148 1.42 -5.23 -16.41
N ILE A 149 0.35 -4.47 -16.29
CA ILE A 149 -0.19 -3.73 -17.45
C ILE A 149 0.50 -2.38 -17.70
N THR A 150 1.14 -1.81 -16.69
CA THR A 150 1.75 -0.47 -16.74
C THR A 150 3.26 -0.55 -16.47
N PRO A 151 4.12 0.06 -17.32
CA PRO A 151 5.55 0.15 -17.05
C PRO A 151 5.87 1.32 -16.09
N HIS A 152 6.45 1.01 -14.93
CA HIS A 152 6.95 2.00 -13.98
C HIS A 152 8.47 2.16 -14.04
N GLN A 153 8.94 3.36 -13.73
CA GLN A 153 10.37 3.65 -13.58
C GLN A 153 10.74 3.58 -12.10
N TYR A 154 11.58 2.61 -11.75
CA TYR A 154 12.09 2.47 -10.39
C TYR A 154 13.19 3.50 -10.13
N PRO A 155 13.21 4.14 -8.94
CA PRO A 155 14.31 5.02 -8.56
C PRO A 155 15.57 4.20 -8.24
N LYS A 156 16.66 4.89 -7.88
CA LYS A 156 17.86 4.22 -7.38
C LYS A 156 17.51 3.47 -6.08
N PHE A 157 18.16 2.33 -5.86
CA PHE A 157 17.91 1.51 -4.67
C PHE A 157 18.03 2.30 -3.36
N ARG A 158 19.04 3.17 -3.24
CA ARG A 158 19.20 4.07 -2.09
C ARG A 158 17.97 4.95 -1.83
N ASP A 159 17.41 5.56 -2.89
CA ASP A 159 16.27 6.46 -2.76
C ASP A 159 15.00 5.68 -2.37
N ALA A 160 14.85 4.46 -2.89
CA ALA A 160 13.78 3.55 -2.48
C ALA A 160 13.91 3.13 -1.01
N VAL A 161 15.09 2.76 -0.56
CA VAL A 161 15.35 2.40 0.85
C VAL A 161 15.03 3.58 1.77
N ILE A 162 15.44 4.80 1.41
CA ILE A 162 15.10 6.01 2.17
C ILE A 162 13.58 6.17 2.26
N GLY A 163 12.86 6.09 1.14
CA GLY A 163 11.40 6.25 1.12
C GLY A 163 10.67 5.18 1.93
N ILE A 164 11.04 3.90 1.80
CA ILE A 164 10.46 2.79 2.57
C ILE A 164 10.75 2.98 4.07
N SER A 165 12.00 3.33 4.41
CA SER A 165 12.41 3.55 5.79
C SER A 165 11.64 4.71 6.43
N SER A 166 11.48 5.83 5.71
CA SER A 166 10.69 6.96 6.18
C SER A 166 9.24 6.57 6.43
N TYR A 167 8.61 5.83 5.50
CA TYR A 167 7.22 5.40 5.65
C TYR A 167 7.02 4.45 6.84
N LEU A 168 7.89 3.45 6.98
CA LEU A 168 7.84 2.50 8.09
C LEU A 168 8.19 3.14 9.43
N ALA A 169 9.12 4.11 9.46
CA ALA A 169 9.44 4.86 10.67
C ALA A 169 8.25 5.72 11.13
N LEU A 170 7.57 6.41 10.21
CA LEU A 170 6.33 7.14 10.52
C LEU A 170 5.27 6.21 11.09
N TYR A 171 5.12 5.02 10.52
CA TYR A 171 4.17 4.04 11.04
C TYR A 171 4.57 3.50 12.42
N LEU A 172 5.85 3.18 12.62
CA LEU A 172 6.37 2.72 13.92
C LEU A 172 6.15 3.78 15.01
N ILE A 173 6.37 5.05 14.71
CA ILE A 173 6.05 6.16 15.61
C ILE A 173 4.56 6.16 15.94
N CYS A 174 3.68 6.03 14.94
CA CYS A 174 2.22 5.97 15.17
C CYS A 174 1.82 4.78 16.06
N LEU A 175 2.40 3.60 15.81
CA LEU A 175 2.17 2.38 16.58
C LEU A 175 2.61 2.53 18.03
N LEU A 176 3.84 2.98 18.26
CA LEU A 176 4.39 3.20 19.61
C LEU A 176 3.66 4.31 20.35
N TRP A 177 3.38 5.43 19.68
CA TRP A 177 2.59 6.53 20.25
C TRP A 177 1.23 6.04 20.74
N THR A 178 0.55 5.20 19.95
CA THR A 178 -0.74 4.62 20.35
C THR A 178 -0.63 3.79 21.63
N TYR A 179 0.43 2.98 21.74
CA TYR A 179 0.68 2.19 22.94
C TYR A 179 0.97 3.08 24.16
N PHE A 180 1.84 4.09 24.02
CA PHE A 180 2.17 4.98 25.14
C PHE A 180 1.01 5.89 25.56
N GLU A 181 0.13 6.27 24.63
CA GLU A 181 -1.06 7.08 24.91
C GLU A 181 -2.16 6.27 25.62
N SER A 182 -2.34 5.01 25.25
CA SER A 182 -3.54 4.24 25.64
C SER A 182 -3.29 2.97 26.44
N GLY A 183 -2.04 2.50 26.52
CA GLY A 183 -1.68 1.19 27.06
C GLY A 183 -2.06 0.01 26.16
N ILE A 184 -2.60 0.25 24.97
CA ILE A 184 -3.13 -0.79 24.08
C ILE A 184 -2.21 -0.99 22.88
N TRP A 185 -1.84 -2.24 22.61
CA TRP A 185 -1.22 -2.63 21.35
C TRP A 185 -2.27 -2.79 20.26
N LEU A 186 -2.09 -2.10 19.13
CA LEU A 186 -3.01 -2.18 17.98
C LEU A 186 -3.14 -3.59 17.41
N TYR A 187 -2.08 -4.40 17.53
CA TYR A 187 -2.04 -5.76 17.04
C TYR A 187 -1.78 -6.73 18.21
N PRO A 188 -2.62 -7.77 18.39
CA PRO A 188 -2.47 -8.73 19.49
C PRO A 188 -1.10 -9.41 19.57
N VAL A 189 -0.43 -9.65 18.44
CA VAL A 189 0.95 -10.20 18.39
C VAL A 189 1.94 -9.41 19.26
N PHE A 190 1.78 -8.10 19.38
CA PHE A 190 2.66 -7.28 20.22
C PHE A 190 2.33 -7.35 21.71
N LYS A 191 1.11 -7.76 22.08
CA LYS A 191 0.75 -7.98 23.48
C LYS A 191 1.48 -9.18 24.07
N ILE A 192 1.65 -10.25 23.28
CA ILE A 192 2.26 -11.50 23.73
C ILE A 192 3.80 -11.50 23.62
N ALA A 193 4.37 -10.68 22.73
CA ALA A 193 5.81 -10.59 22.55
C ALA A 193 6.48 -9.76 23.66
N ASN A 194 7.62 -10.20 24.19
CA ASN A 194 8.48 -9.34 25.02
C ASN A 194 9.27 -8.34 24.14
N TRP A 195 9.97 -7.37 24.75
CA TRP A 195 10.70 -6.33 24.01
C TRP A 195 11.76 -6.86 23.04
N PRO A 196 12.63 -7.82 23.42
CA PRO A 196 13.56 -8.44 22.48
C PRO A 196 12.87 -9.02 21.24
N ILE A 197 11.77 -9.76 21.44
CA ILE A 197 10.99 -10.34 20.32
C ILE A 197 10.39 -9.23 19.46
N LYS A 198 9.84 -8.15 20.05
CA LYS A 198 9.33 -7.00 19.29
C LYS A 198 10.39 -6.38 18.39
N ILE A 199 11.62 -6.20 18.88
CA ILE A 199 12.73 -5.64 18.10
C ILE A 199 13.06 -6.55 16.91
N VAL A 200 13.16 -7.86 17.15
CA VAL A 200 13.38 -8.85 16.08
C VAL A 200 12.24 -8.84 15.06
N LEU A 201 10.99 -8.74 15.51
CA LEU A 201 9.82 -8.63 14.63
C LEU A 201 9.90 -7.36 13.77
N PHE A 202 10.17 -6.20 14.36
CA PHE A 202 10.30 -4.95 13.59
C PHE A 202 11.44 -5.00 12.57
N ALA A 203 12.59 -5.57 12.95
CA ALA A 203 13.70 -5.77 12.03
C ALA A 203 13.33 -6.72 10.88
N SER A 204 12.65 -7.83 11.19
CA SER A 204 12.21 -8.83 10.20
C SER A 204 11.18 -8.24 9.24
N LEU A 205 10.23 -7.45 9.74
CA LEU A 205 9.24 -6.75 8.93
C LEU A 205 9.91 -5.69 8.02
N PHE A 206 10.90 -4.96 8.54
CA PHE A 206 11.67 -4.03 7.71
C PHE A 206 12.43 -4.76 6.58
N LEU A 207 13.09 -5.87 6.88
CA LEU A 207 13.76 -6.69 5.86
C LEU A 207 12.77 -7.22 4.82
N LEU A 208 11.60 -7.71 5.25
CA LEU A 208 10.53 -8.15 4.36
C LEU A 208 10.11 -7.02 3.40
N ALA A 209 9.93 -5.80 3.88
CA ALA A 209 9.59 -4.65 3.04
C ALA A 209 10.64 -4.38 1.94
N ILE A 210 11.93 -4.43 2.30
CA ILE A 210 13.03 -4.25 1.33
C ILE A 210 13.09 -5.42 0.33
N SER A 211 12.88 -6.65 0.79
CA SER A 211 12.83 -7.84 -0.07
C SER A 211 11.67 -7.75 -1.07
N LEU A 212 10.47 -7.38 -0.61
CA LEU A 212 9.30 -7.19 -1.48
C LEU A 212 9.54 -6.11 -2.52
N TYR A 213 10.17 -4.99 -2.14
CA TYR A 213 10.58 -3.95 -3.09
C TYR A 213 11.55 -4.50 -4.15
N SER A 214 12.51 -5.32 -3.75
CA SER A 214 13.51 -5.88 -4.66
C SER A 214 12.88 -6.89 -5.62
N ILE A 215 11.96 -7.72 -5.12
CA ILE A 215 11.23 -8.72 -5.91
C ILE A 215 10.38 -8.04 -6.98
N GLN A 216 9.59 -7.01 -6.64
CA GLN A 216 8.80 -6.28 -7.65
C GLN A 216 9.70 -5.61 -8.70
N GLN A 217 10.87 -5.08 -8.30
CA GLN A 217 11.80 -4.41 -9.22
C GLN A 217 12.36 -5.43 -10.21
N PHE A 218 12.68 -6.63 -9.72
CA PHE A 218 13.12 -7.75 -10.54
C PHE A 218 12.01 -8.23 -11.49
N ILE A 219 10.78 -8.43 -11.02
CA ILE A 219 9.65 -8.81 -11.88
C ILE A 219 9.42 -7.77 -12.98
N SER A 220 9.48 -6.48 -12.62
CA SER A 220 9.33 -5.38 -13.57
C SER A 220 10.46 -5.35 -14.60
N SER A 221 11.71 -5.61 -14.19
CA SER A 221 12.84 -5.64 -15.12
C SER A 221 12.74 -6.80 -16.12
N LEU A 222 12.24 -7.97 -15.71
CA LEU A 222 11.98 -9.10 -16.60
C LEU A 222 10.89 -8.79 -17.63
N ARG A 223 9.82 -8.09 -17.22
CA ARG A 223 8.69 -7.78 -18.11
C ARG A 223 8.94 -6.60 -19.04
N TRP A 224 9.71 -5.60 -18.60
CA TRP A 224 9.82 -4.30 -19.29
C TRP A 224 11.24 -3.95 -19.77
N VAL A 225 12.08 -4.96 -20.06
CA VAL A 225 13.51 -4.87 -20.45
C VAL A 225 13.82 -3.73 -21.45
N GLU A 226 13.02 -3.56 -22.51
CA GLU A 226 13.28 -2.54 -23.55
C GLU A 226 12.97 -1.11 -23.12
N LYS A 227 11.97 -0.90 -22.24
CA LYS A 227 11.50 0.45 -21.86
C LYS A 227 12.31 1.06 -20.71
N GLN A 228 13.19 0.28 -20.06
CA GLN A 228 14.06 0.73 -18.98
C GLN A 228 15.45 1.20 -19.46
N LYS A 229 15.82 0.97 -20.73
CA LYS A 229 17.09 1.45 -21.29
C LYS A 229 17.08 2.99 -21.39
N PRO A 230 18.10 3.70 -20.86
CA PRO A 230 18.20 5.14 -21.04
C PRO A 230 18.32 5.47 -22.54
N LYS A 231 17.50 6.40 -23.04
CA LYS A 231 17.63 6.91 -24.40
C LYS A 231 19.07 7.44 -24.58
N PRO A 232 19.79 7.06 -25.65
CA PRO A 232 21.14 7.58 -25.88
C PRO A 232 21.08 9.11 -25.93
N SER A 233 21.98 9.75 -25.19
CA SER A 233 22.11 11.21 -25.24
C SER A 233 22.38 11.60 -26.69
N LYS A 234 21.50 12.43 -27.28
CA LYS A 234 21.82 13.07 -28.56
C LYS A 234 23.05 13.93 -28.30
N LYS A 235 24.24 13.43 -28.69
CA LYS A 235 25.46 14.24 -28.76
C LYS A 235 25.09 15.47 -29.57
N LYS A 236 25.08 16.65 -28.94
CA LYS A 236 25.02 17.91 -29.66
C LYS A 236 26.30 17.98 -30.48
N THR A 237 26.20 17.70 -31.78
CA THR A 237 27.25 17.99 -32.75
C THR A 237 27.49 19.50 -32.69
N LYS A 238 28.57 19.93 -32.05
CA LYS A 238 29.09 21.28 -32.22
C LYS A 238 29.51 21.37 -33.70
N ARG A 239 28.76 22.13 -34.50
CA ARG A 239 29.26 22.60 -35.78
C ARG A 239 30.33 23.63 -35.47
N HIS A 240 31.53 23.36 -35.97
CA HIS A 240 32.67 24.28 -35.96
C HIS A 240 32.37 25.50 -36.81
#